data_AF-A0A7R9CZE1-F1
#
_entry.id   AF-A0A7R9CZE1-F1
#
_cell.length_a   1.000
_cell.length_b   1.000
_cell.length_c   1.000
_cell.angle_alpha   90.00
_cell.angle_beta   90.00
_cell.angle_gamma   90.00
#
_symmetry.space_group_name_H-M   'P 1'
#
loop_
_entity.id
_entity.type
_entity.pdbx_description
1 polymer ?
#
loop_
_entity_poly.entity_id
_entity_poly.type
_entity_poly.pdbx_seq_one_letter_code
_entity_poly.pdbx_strand_id
1 'polypeptide(L)'
;MVHSLTTSQGEDGSSRVLVGERPQFGAQFSVATTSVLQEQLESCSQLLELEPGSKWTLLTSVLLMQAIDRHRYKVETMRNLEELLQVDPLRSGYYRDLESRYVVEYALEAAKSLYEIDLANSNLTALYHSHYMSIFQRVNLSSNHLARSLPRLHALQCCQVLTLDNNEIKSLEEFPALTSLRILSLRDNLISTVTQVDHLKHCLNIGSLDVTGNPVETEGELTDAVRAVLLFIHTLNGKRL
;
A
#
# COMPACT_ATOMS: atom_id res chain seq x y z
N MET A 1 4.13 -17.88 -11.44
CA MET A 1 5.37 -17.38 -12.06
C MET A 1 6.43 -17.31 -10.99
N VAL A 2 7.42 -18.19 -11.08
CA VAL A 2 8.60 -18.18 -10.20
C VAL A 2 9.60 -17.27 -10.89
N HIS A 3 9.85 -16.08 -10.36
CA HIS A 3 10.90 -15.22 -10.91
C HIS A 3 12.25 -15.85 -10.54
N SER A 4 12.92 -16.42 -11.54
CA SER A 4 14.29 -16.91 -11.46
C SER A 4 15.23 -15.71 -11.28
N LEU A 5 15.96 -15.67 -10.16
CA LEU A 5 17.06 -14.74 -9.95
C LEU A 5 18.19 -15.10 -10.94
N THR A 6 18.37 -14.28 -11.98
CA THR A 6 19.51 -14.40 -12.89
C THR A 6 20.72 -13.73 -12.26
N THR A 7 21.69 -14.52 -11.83
CA THR A 7 23.02 -14.05 -11.43
C THR A 7 23.86 -13.78 -12.68
N SER A 8 24.17 -12.51 -12.95
CA SER A 8 25.27 -12.15 -13.86
C SER A 8 26.50 -11.82 -13.03
N GLN A 9 27.57 -12.60 -13.19
CA GLN A 9 28.88 -12.26 -12.64
C GLN A 9 29.48 -11.15 -13.50
N GLY A 10 29.72 -9.98 -12.89
CA GLY A 10 30.50 -8.91 -13.47
C GLY A 10 31.94 -8.99 -12.96
N GLU A 11 32.88 -9.25 -13.87
CA GLU A 11 34.32 -9.05 -13.66
C GLU A 11 34.62 -7.55 -13.64
N ASP A 12 34.35 -6.86 -12.53
CA ASP A 12 35.12 -5.68 -12.12
C ASP A 12 34.73 -5.32 -10.68
N GLY A 13 35.69 -4.90 -9.85
CA GLY A 13 35.55 -4.60 -8.43
C GLY A 13 34.73 -3.35 -8.10
N SER A 14 33.72 -3.02 -8.91
CA SER A 14 32.80 -1.92 -8.72
C SER A 14 31.46 -2.46 -8.20
N SER A 15 31.06 -2.03 -7.01
CA SER A 15 29.78 -2.37 -6.37
C SER A 15 28.60 -1.98 -7.26
N ARG A 16 28.17 -2.87 -8.16
CA ARG A 16 26.91 -2.72 -8.89
C ARG A 16 25.77 -2.91 -7.90
N VAL A 17 25.04 -1.83 -7.62
CA VAL A 17 23.73 -1.92 -6.99
C VAL A 17 22.90 -2.89 -7.83
N LEU A 18 22.48 -4.00 -7.23
CA LEU A 18 21.51 -4.91 -7.84
C LEU A 18 20.21 -4.11 -7.98
N VAL A 19 20.04 -3.43 -9.11
CA VAL A 19 18.74 -2.86 -9.48
C VAL A 19 17.89 -4.07 -9.85
N GLY A 20 17.16 -4.59 -8.86
CA GLY A 20 16.13 -5.60 -9.11
C GLY A 20 15.22 -5.13 -10.24
N GLU A 21 14.84 -6.04 -11.12
CA GLU A 21 13.87 -5.73 -12.18
C GLU A 21 12.62 -5.11 -11.56
N ARG A 22 12.13 -4.03 -12.16
CA ARG A 22 10.92 -3.37 -11.69
C ARG A 22 9.74 -4.32 -11.84
N PRO A 23 8.80 -4.34 -10.87
CA PRO A 23 7.61 -5.16 -11.01
C PRO A 23 6.81 -4.71 -12.23
N GLN A 24 6.30 -5.68 -12.97
CA GLN A 24 5.34 -5.45 -14.06
C GLN A 24 4.03 -6.13 -13.68
N PHE A 25 2.95 -5.36 -13.64
CA PHE A 25 1.64 -5.86 -13.20
C PHE A 25 0.66 -6.10 -14.37
N GLY A 26 1.12 -5.95 -15.61
CA GLY A 26 0.37 -6.26 -16.83
C GLY A 26 0.64 -7.67 -17.36
N ALA A 27 -0.37 -8.28 -17.96
CA ALA A 27 -0.19 -9.54 -18.68
C ALA A 27 0.35 -9.26 -20.09
N GLN A 28 1.34 -10.03 -20.52
CA GLN A 28 1.86 -9.97 -21.89
C GLN A 28 1.12 -10.99 -22.75
N PHE A 29 0.13 -10.52 -23.50
CA PHE A 29 -0.64 -11.36 -24.41
C PHE A 29 -0.10 -11.33 -25.84
N SER A 30 -0.39 -12.39 -26.60
CA SER A 30 -0.10 -12.41 -28.04
C SER A 30 -0.94 -11.37 -28.78
N VAL A 31 -0.47 -10.88 -29.92
CA VAL A 31 -1.21 -9.91 -30.76
C VAL A 31 -2.62 -10.42 -31.08
N ALA A 32 -2.77 -11.71 -31.39
CA ALA A 32 -4.07 -12.32 -31.67
C ALA A 32 -5.01 -12.27 -30.44
N THR A 33 -4.49 -12.60 -29.26
CA THR A 33 -5.26 -12.52 -28.01
C THR A 33 -5.65 -11.08 -27.68
N THR A 34 -4.72 -10.14 -27.80
CA THR A 34 -4.99 -8.72 -27.57
C THR A 34 -6.07 -8.17 -28.52
N SER A 35 -6.05 -8.59 -29.79
CA SER A 35 -7.11 -8.23 -30.76
C SER A 35 -8.48 -8.69 -30.29
N VAL A 36 -8.60 -9.94 -29.86
CA VAL A 36 -9.87 -10.48 -29.33
C VAL A 36 -10.33 -9.71 -28.09
N LEU A 37 -9.42 -9.40 -27.16
CA LEU A 37 -9.77 -8.61 -25.97
C LEU A 37 -10.25 -7.21 -26.33
N GLN A 38 -9.66 -6.56 -27.33
CA GLN A 38 -10.07 -5.25 -27.82
C GLN A 38 -11.47 -5.30 -28.45
N GLU A 39 -11.78 -6.32 -29.26
CA GLU A 39 -13.13 -6.55 -29.80
C GLU A 39 -14.17 -6.77 -28.68
N GLN A 40 -13.80 -7.47 -27.60
CA GLN A 40 -14.66 -7.63 -26.43
C GLN A 40 -14.87 -6.30 -25.67
N LEU A 41 -13.86 -5.45 -25.59
CA LEU A 41 -13.97 -4.13 -24.97
C LEU A 41 -14.88 -3.20 -25.78
N GLU A 42 -14.81 -3.27 -27.11
CA GLU A 42 -15.73 -2.56 -28.01
C GLU A 42 -17.17 -3.05 -27.84
N SER A 43 -17.38 -4.37 -27.73
CA SER A 43 -18.69 -4.95 -27.44
C SER A 43 -19.23 -4.47 -26.08
N CYS A 44 -18.38 -4.39 -25.06
CA CYS A 44 -18.76 -3.83 -23.76
C CYS A 44 -19.17 -2.35 -23.88
N SER A 45 -18.47 -1.57 -24.72
CA SER A 45 -18.80 -0.16 -24.94
C SER A 45 -20.19 0.00 -25.56
N GLN A 46 -20.51 -0.81 -26.58
CA GLN A 46 -21.85 -0.83 -27.20
C GLN A 46 -22.94 -1.25 -26.20
N LEU A 47 -22.66 -2.22 -25.32
CA LEU A 47 -23.59 -2.62 -24.28
C LEU A 47 -23.84 -1.49 -23.26
N LEU A 48 -22.82 -0.70 -22.91
CA LEU A 48 -22.97 0.46 -22.03
C LEU A 48 -23.73 1.61 -22.70
N GLU A 49 -23.71 1.74 -24.02
CA GLU A 49 -24.58 2.70 -24.73
C GLU A 49 -26.06 2.35 -24.55
N LEU A 50 -26.39 1.04 -24.51
CA LEU A 50 -27.75 0.56 -24.30
C LEU A 50 -28.15 0.57 -22.81
N GLU A 51 -27.22 0.18 -21.94
CA GLU A 51 -27.42 0.07 -20.48
C GLU A 51 -26.23 0.68 -19.72
N PRO A 52 -26.17 2.02 -19.55
CA PRO A 52 -24.99 2.71 -18.98
C PRO A 52 -24.61 2.24 -17.57
N GLY A 53 -25.60 1.92 -16.75
CA GLY A 53 -25.39 1.47 -15.36
C GLY A 53 -25.16 -0.03 -15.21
N SER A 54 -24.91 -0.78 -16.30
CA SER A 54 -24.71 -2.22 -16.22
C SER A 54 -23.39 -2.57 -15.53
N LYS A 55 -23.48 -2.85 -14.22
CA LYS A 55 -22.33 -3.11 -13.35
C LYS A 55 -21.40 -4.22 -13.83
N TRP A 56 -21.93 -5.25 -14.47
CA TRP A 56 -21.11 -6.35 -14.98
C TRP A 56 -20.33 -5.91 -16.21
N THR A 57 -20.93 -5.12 -17.08
CA THR A 57 -20.27 -4.56 -18.26
C THR A 57 -19.22 -3.52 -17.88
N LEU A 58 -19.51 -2.66 -16.90
CA LEU A 58 -18.53 -1.70 -16.35
C LEU A 58 -17.31 -2.42 -15.75
N LEU A 59 -17.55 -3.42 -14.89
CA LEU A 59 -16.45 -4.20 -14.27
C LEU A 59 -15.67 -5.00 -15.31
N THR A 60 -16.35 -5.62 -16.28
CA THR A 60 -15.68 -6.35 -17.36
C THR A 60 -14.81 -5.41 -18.20
N SER A 61 -15.31 -4.20 -18.51
CA SER A 61 -14.54 -3.17 -19.20
C SER A 61 -13.28 -2.79 -18.42
N VAL A 62 -13.38 -2.61 -17.09
CA VAL A 62 -12.22 -2.36 -16.21
C VAL A 62 -11.18 -3.49 -16.35
N LEU A 63 -11.60 -4.74 -16.24
CA LEU A 63 -10.69 -5.88 -16.32
C LEU A 63 -10.02 -6.01 -17.70
N LEU A 64 -10.77 -5.77 -18.78
CA LEU A 64 -10.26 -5.77 -20.14
C LEU A 64 -9.25 -4.63 -20.37
N MET A 65 -9.58 -3.41 -19.93
CA MET A 65 -8.67 -2.26 -20.02
C MET A 65 -7.34 -2.52 -19.31
N GLN A 66 -7.38 -3.12 -18.12
CA GLN A 66 -6.18 -3.52 -17.38
C GLN A 66 -5.39 -4.65 -18.06
N ALA A 67 -6.08 -5.58 -18.73
CA ALA A 67 -5.48 -6.69 -19.45
C ALA A 67 -4.84 -6.29 -20.78
N ILE A 68 -5.44 -5.33 -21.49
CA ILE A 68 -5.00 -4.87 -22.81
C ILE A 68 -3.84 -3.87 -22.68
N ASP A 69 -4.08 -2.76 -21.98
CA ASP A 69 -3.12 -1.67 -21.79
C ASP A 69 -3.53 -0.79 -20.61
N ARG A 70 -3.07 -1.19 -19.43
CA ARG A 70 -3.35 -0.50 -18.15
C ARG A 70 -2.93 0.98 -18.14
N HIS A 71 -1.89 1.36 -18.89
CA HIS A 71 -1.42 2.75 -18.90
C HIS A 71 -2.27 3.62 -19.82
N ARG A 72 -2.58 3.11 -21.02
CA ARG A 72 -3.45 3.80 -21.97
C ARG A 72 -4.84 4.05 -21.39
N TYR A 73 -5.42 3.04 -20.74
CA TYR A 73 -6.79 3.09 -20.23
C TYR A 73 -6.87 3.44 -18.74
N LYS A 74 -5.83 4.05 -18.17
CA LYS A 74 -5.78 4.36 -16.74
C LYS A 74 -6.94 5.26 -16.32
N VAL A 75 -7.20 6.33 -17.06
CA VAL A 75 -8.23 7.33 -16.71
C VAL A 75 -9.62 6.70 -16.78
N GLU A 76 -9.90 5.97 -17.85
CA GLU A 76 -11.16 5.27 -18.10
C GLU A 76 -11.40 4.17 -17.07
N THR A 77 -10.34 3.45 -16.67
CA THR A 77 -10.41 2.46 -15.60
C THR A 77 -10.87 3.08 -14.29
N MET A 78 -10.25 4.19 -13.87
CA MET A 78 -10.60 4.84 -12.61
C MET A 78 -12.02 5.43 -12.68
N ARG A 79 -12.40 6.05 -13.80
CA ARG A 79 -13.76 6.55 -14.03
C ARG A 79 -14.81 5.44 -13.92
N ASN A 80 -14.57 4.28 -14.53
CA ASN A 80 -15.50 3.15 -14.46
C ASN A 80 -15.60 2.58 -13.03
N LEU A 81 -14.50 2.57 -12.26
CA LEU A 81 -14.53 2.18 -10.85
C LEU A 81 -15.36 3.17 -10.01
N GLU A 82 -15.23 4.47 -10.25
CA GLU A 82 -16.07 5.48 -9.61
C GLU A 82 -17.56 5.30 -9.94
N GLU A 83 -17.87 4.99 -11.20
CA GLU A 83 -19.23 4.70 -11.65
C GLU A 83 -19.80 3.44 -10.97
N LEU A 84 -18.98 2.38 -10.84
CA LEU A 84 -19.32 1.16 -10.12
C LEU A 84 -19.67 1.41 -8.64
N LEU A 85 -19.01 2.38 -7.99
CA LEU A 85 -19.35 2.78 -6.62
C LEU A 85 -20.79 3.36 -6.53
N GLN A 86 -21.27 4.01 -7.58
CA GLN A 86 -22.62 4.57 -7.63
C GLN A 86 -23.68 3.50 -7.97
N VAL A 87 -23.40 2.63 -8.94
CA VAL A 87 -24.39 1.69 -9.47
C VAL A 87 -24.47 0.36 -8.70
N ASP A 88 -23.43 -0.03 -7.94
CA ASP A 88 -23.45 -1.23 -7.09
C ASP A 88 -22.88 -0.95 -5.68
N PRO A 89 -23.58 -0.14 -4.86
CA PRO A 89 -23.08 0.31 -3.56
C PRO A 89 -22.81 -0.85 -2.57
N LEU A 90 -23.51 -1.97 -2.72
CA LEU A 90 -23.32 -3.18 -1.92
C LEU A 90 -21.93 -3.81 -2.09
N ARG A 91 -21.22 -3.50 -3.20
CA ARG A 91 -19.85 -3.98 -3.47
C ARG A 91 -18.82 -2.85 -3.45
N SER A 92 -19.18 -1.68 -2.92
CA SER A 92 -18.27 -0.52 -2.86
C SER A 92 -16.91 -0.83 -2.25
N GLY A 93 -16.84 -1.65 -1.19
CA GLY A 93 -15.59 -2.09 -0.59
C GLY A 93 -14.69 -2.87 -1.57
N TYR A 94 -15.27 -3.73 -2.42
CA TYR A 94 -14.50 -4.45 -3.44
C TYR A 94 -13.90 -3.51 -4.48
N TYR A 95 -14.67 -2.51 -4.95
CA TYR A 95 -14.18 -1.56 -5.95
C TYR A 95 -13.10 -0.63 -5.39
N ARG A 96 -13.23 -0.14 -4.14
CA ARG A 96 -12.18 0.64 -3.48
C ARG A 96 -10.90 -0.17 -3.27
N ASP A 97 -11.03 -1.46 -2.96
CA ASP A 97 -9.87 -2.35 -2.81
C ASP A 97 -9.18 -2.60 -4.16
N LEU A 98 -9.97 -2.73 -5.22
CA LEU A 98 -9.45 -2.85 -6.59
C LEU A 98 -8.75 -1.55 -7.05
N GLU A 99 -9.33 -0.40 -6.73
CA GLU A 99 -8.70 0.91 -6.93
C GLU A 99 -7.36 1.02 -6.18
N SER A 100 -7.37 0.69 -4.88
CA SER A 100 -6.17 0.66 -4.04
C SER A 100 -5.07 -0.23 -4.64
N ARG A 101 -5.46 -1.40 -5.16
CA ARG A 101 -4.54 -2.30 -5.85
C ARG A 101 -3.90 -1.61 -7.05
N TYR A 102 -4.67 -1.01 -7.95
CA TYR A 102 -4.13 -0.39 -9.15
C TYR A 102 -3.25 0.83 -8.84
N VAL A 103 -3.65 1.65 -7.86
CA VAL A 103 -2.84 2.79 -7.40
C VAL A 103 -1.46 2.32 -6.91
N VAL A 104 -1.43 1.28 -6.07
CA VAL A 104 -0.17 0.70 -5.58
C VAL A 104 0.68 0.13 -6.72
N GLU A 105 0.08 -0.61 -7.66
CA GLU A 105 0.80 -1.15 -8.81
C GLU A 105 1.44 -0.04 -9.66
N TYR A 106 0.69 1.03 -9.97
CA TYR A 106 1.23 2.17 -10.73
C TYR A 106 2.36 2.88 -9.97
N ALA A 107 2.24 3.04 -8.65
CA ALA A 107 3.28 3.67 -7.84
C ALA A 107 4.58 2.84 -7.85
N LEU A 108 4.46 1.51 -7.74
CA LEU A 108 5.60 0.60 -7.79
C LEU A 108 6.27 0.57 -9.18
N GLU A 109 5.50 0.63 -10.27
CA GLU A 109 6.02 0.74 -11.64
C GLU A 109 6.75 2.09 -11.87
N ALA A 110 6.20 3.16 -11.30
CA ALA A 110 6.73 4.52 -11.44
C ALA A 110 7.91 4.84 -10.50
N ALA A 111 8.16 4.00 -9.48
CA ALA A 111 9.21 4.22 -8.50
C ALA A 111 10.59 4.38 -9.18
N LYS A 112 11.18 5.56 -9.03
CA LYS A 112 12.49 5.90 -9.61
C LYS A 112 13.65 5.41 -8.77
N SER A 113 13.41 5.20 -7.49
CA SER A 113 14.37 4.78 -6.48
C SER A 113 13.77 3.67 -5.64
N LEU A 114 14.63 2.77 -5.16
CA LEU A 114 14.25 1.69 -4.24
C LEU A 114 14.48 2.10 -2.77
N TYR A 115 14.69 3.40 -2.51
CA TYR A 115 14.92 3.94 -1.18
C TYR A 115 13.62 4.35 -0.48
N GLU A 116 12.74 5.05 -1.19
CA GLU A 116 11.51 5.63 -0.67
C GLU A 116 10.33 5.38 -1.60
N ILE A 117 9.18 5.02 -1.02
CA ILE A 117 7.90 4.97 -1.70
C ILE A 117 6.90 5.85 -0.96
N ASP A 118 6.27 6.76 -1.71
CA ASP A 118 5.25 7.65 -1.22
C ASP A 118 3.89 7.26 -1.82
N LEU A 119 2.98 6.87 -0.93
CA LEU A 119 1.59 6.49 -1.20
C LEU A 119 0.65 7.33 -0.33
N ALA A 120 1.09 8.51 0.10
CA ALA A 120 0.24 9.41 0.87
C ALA A 120 -0.95 9.90 0.05
N ASN A 121 -2.07 10.18 0.73
CA ASN A 121 -3.28 10.78 0.13
C ASN A 121 -3.74 10.05 -1.14
N SER A 122 -3.74 8.72 -1.09
CA SER A 122 -4.02 7.84 -2.22
C SER A 122 -5.35 7.09 -2.06
N ASN A 123 -6.17 7.47 -1.07
CA ASN A 123 -7.46 6.86 -0.74
C ASN A 123 -7.40 5.34 -0.55
N LEU A 124 -6.24 4.80 -0.12
CA LEU A 124 -6.04 3.36 -0.02
C LEU A 124 -6.88 2.78 1.10
N THR A 125 -7.75 1.83 0.78
CA THR A 125 -8.51 1.04 1.76
C THR A 125 -7.82 -0.27 2.08
N ALA A 126 -6.94 -0.76 1.19
CA ALA A 126 -6.20 -1.99 1.35
C ALA A 126 -4.78 -1.88 0.75
N LEU A 127 -3.78 -2.40 1.45
CA LEU A 127 -2.41 -2.44 0.95
C LEU A 127 -2.13 -3.72 0.15
N TYR A 128 -2.06 -3.62 -1.17
CA TYR A 128 -1.70 -4.74 -2.04
C TYR A 128 -0.19 -4.81 -2.27
N HIS A 129 0.29 -5.98 -2.69
CA HIS A 129 1.63 -6.14 -3.23
C HIS A 129 2.78 -5.68 -2.31
N SER A 130 2.56 -5.70 -1.00
CA SER A 130 3.52 -5.21 0.00
C SER A 130 4.86 -5.94 -0.03
N HIS A 131 4.93 -7.15 -0.61
CA HIS A 131 6.17 -7.87 -0.85
C HIS A 131 7.17 -7.11 -1.74
N TYR A 132 6.70 -6.34 -2.73
CA TYR A 132 7.59 -5.46 -3.51
C TYR A 132 8.07 -4.24 -2.71
N MET A 133 7.38 -3.91 -1.62
CA MET A 133 7.78 -2.82 -0.73
C MET A 133 8.87 -3.23 0.29
N SER A 134 9.29 -4.51 0.29
CA SER A 134 10.24 -5.06 1.26
C SER A 134 11.62 -4.42 1.26
N ILE A 135 12.03 -3.86 0.12
CA ILE A 135 13.33 -3.23 -0.11
C ILE A 135 13.39 -1.76 0.30
N PHE A 136 12.25 -1.10 0.46
CA PHE A 136 12.20 0.33 0.74
C PHE A 136 12.57 0.62 2.20
N GLN A 137 13.38 1.65 2.41
CA GLN A 137 13.78 2.10 3.75
C GLN A 137 12.82 3.15 4.31
N ARG A 138 12.11 3.87 3.44
CA ARG A 138 11.14 4.89 3.81
C ARG A 138 9.82 4.59 3.10
N VAL A 139 8.75 4.43 3.88
CA VAL A 139 7.43 4.11 3.36
C VAL A 139 6.44 5.11 3.96
N ASN A 140 5.89 5.97 3.11
CA ASN A 140 4.85 6.92 3.50
C ASN A 140 3.49 6.40 3.06
N LEU A 141 2.62 6.11 4.03
CA LEU A 141 1.25 5.62 3.84
C LEU A 141 0.23 6.59 4.49
N SER A 142 0.63 7.83 4.78
CA SER A 142 -0.22 8.80 5.48
C SER A 142 -1.49 9.19 4.70
N SER A 143 -2.55 9.60 5.41
CA SER A 143 -3.81 10.03 4.81
C SER A 143 -4.44 8.98 3.88
N ASN A 144 -4.69 7.80 4.43
CA ASN A 144 -5.38 6.69 3.77
C ASN A 144 -6.39 6.05 4.76
N HIS A 145 -6.92 4.86 4.46
CA HIS A 145 -7.88 4.13 5.31
C HIS A 145 -7.35 2.72 5.66
N LEU A 146 -6.09 2.63 6.08
CA LEU A 146 -5.35 1.36 6.20
C LEU A 146 -5.48 0.67 7.56
N ALA A 147 -6.43 1.06 8.42
CA ALA A 147 -6.64 0.43 9.73
C ALA A 147 -6.69 -1.12 9.70
N ARG A 148 -7.32 -1.71 8.68
CA ARG A 148 -7.40 -3.17 8.49
C ARG A 148 -6.23 -3.80 7.74
N SER A 149 -5.25 -3.01 7.33
CA SER A 149 -4.11 -3.46 6.52
C SER A 149 -2.81 -3.60 7.30
N LEU A 150 -2.81 -3.35 8.62
CA LEU A 150 -1.61 -3.50 9.47
C LEU A 150 -0.92 -4.86 9.30
N PRO A 151 -1.62 -6.02 9.25
CA PRO A 151 -0.96 -7.32 9.05
C PRO A 151 -0.21 -7.42 7.72
N ARG A 152 -0.61 -6.64 6.70
CA ARG A 152 0.01 -6.64 5.37
C ARG A 152 1.36 -5.92 5.34
N LEU A 153 1.67 -5.15 6.40
CA LEU A 153 2.95 -4.47 6.54
C LEU A 153 4.11 -5.44 6.84
N HIS A 154 3.84 -6.73 7.12
CA HIS A 154 4.87 -7.72 7.48
C HIS A 154 6.02 -7.83 6.48
N ALA A 155 5.79 -7.48 5.21
CA ALA A 155 6.79 -7.52 4.18
C ALA A 155 7.83 -6.39 4.28
N LEU A 156 7.57 -5.31 5.03
CA LEU A 156 8.40 -4.10 5.13
C LEU A 156 9.67 -4.30 6.00
N GLN A 157 10.40 -5.39 5.80
CA GLN A 157 11.49 -5.82 6.66
C GLN A 157 12.74 -4.92 6.59
N CYS A 158 12.95 -4.18 5.49
CA CYS A 158 14.02 -3.17 5.40
C CYS A 158 13.56 -1.75 5.74
N CYS A 159 12.28 -1.54 6.06
CA CYS A 159 11.74 -0.23 6.36
C CYS A 159 12.30 0.31 7.69
N GLN A 160 12.86 1.51 7.64
CA GLN A 160 13.41 2.23 8.79
C GLN A 160 12.51 3.37 9.23
N VAL A 161 11.77 3.98 8.29
CA VAL A 161 10.84 5.07 8.54
C VAL A 161 9.48 4.71 7.93
N LEU A 162 8.49 4.53 8.81
CA LEU A 162 7.11 4.23 8.42
C LEU A 162 6.18 5.34 8.92
N THR A 163 5.48 5.97 7.99
CA THR A 163 4.47 6.99 8.30
C THR A 163 3.09 6.44 8.02
N LEU A 164 2.27 6.32 9.06
CA LEU A 164 0.88 5.83 9.05
C LEU A 164 -0.09 6.89 9.60
N ASP A 165 0.29 8.16 9.51
CA ASP A 165 -0.52 9.28 9.99
C ASP A 165 -1.90 9.29 9.31
N ASN A 166 -2.95 9.69 10.03
CA ASN A 166 -4.30 9.84 9.48
C ASN A 166 -4.78 8.60 8.70
N ASN A 167 -4.85 7.44 9.37
CA ASN A 167 -5.28 6.16 8.79
C ASN A 167 -6.46 5.51 9.52
N GLU A 168 -7.12 6.25 10.41
CA GLU A 168 -8.23 5.78 11.25
C GLU A 168 -7.88 4.54 12.10
N ILE A 169 -6.60 4.37 12.43
CA ILE A 169 -6.10 3.21 13.20
C ILE A 169 -6.61 3.32 14.64
N LYS A 170 -7.44 2.35 15.06
CA LYS A 170 -7.95 2.25 16.43
C LYS A 170 -7.17 1.25 17.28
N SER A 171 -6.66 0.20 16.64
CA SER A 171 -5.96 -0.90 17.27
C SER A 171 -4.66 -1.16 16.52
N LEU A 172 -3.60 -1.42 17.27
CA LEU A 172 -2.31 -1.91 16.75
C LEU A 172 -2.21 -3.43 16.82
N GLU A 173 -3.32 -4.13 17.09
CA GLU A 173 -3.37 -5.58 17.02
C GLU A 173 -2.86 -6.08 15.66
N GLU A 174 -2.10 -7.18 15.70
CA GLU A 174 -1.43 -7.76 14.52
C GLU A 174 -0.42 -6.83 13.82
N PHE A 175 0.03 -5.74 14.47
CA PHE A 175 1.16 -4.97 13.95
C PHE A 175 2.39 -5.87 13.81
N PRO A 176 3.02 -5.92 12.64
CA PRO A 176 4.06 -6.92 12.37
C PRO A 176 5.37 -6.59 13.08
N ALA A 177 6.18 -7.63 13.28
CA ALA A 177 7.56 -7.47 13.74
C ALA A 177 8.41 -6.84 12.63
N LEU A 178 8.58 -5.51 12.66
CA LEU A 178 9.43 -4.77 11.74
C LEU A 178 10.77 -4.48 12.40
N THR A 179 11.71 -5.42 12.25
CA THR A 179 12.99 -5.39 12.97
C THR A 179 13.90 -4.24 12.56
N SER A 180 13.81 -3.74 11.32
CA SER A 180 14.60 -2.59 10.86
C SER A 180 13.98 -1.23 11.22
N LEU A 181 12.75 -1.21 11.74
CA LEU A 181 11.99 0.02 11.95
C LEU A 181 12.60 0.86 13.06
N ARG A 182 12.89 2.13 12.77
CA ARG A 182 13.50 3.09 13.71
C ARG A 182 12.57 4.24 14.06
N ILE A 183 11.79 4.69 13.08
CA ILE A 183 10.86 5.81 13.21
C ILE A 183 9.49 5.33 12.78
N LEU A 184 8.53 5.42 13.70
CA LEU A 184 7.12 5.13 13.45
C LEU A 184 6.29 6.37 13.76
N SER A 185 5.57 6.87 12.76
CA SER A 185 4.61 7.95 12.92
C SER A 185 3.20 7.39 12.77
N LEU A 186 2.37 7.61 13.79
CA LEU A 186 0.97 7.18 13.90
C LEU A 186 0.08 8.39 14.22
N ARG A 187 0.45 9.60 13.78
CA ARG A 187 -0.24 10.82 14.13
C ARG A 187 -1.69 10.83 13.65
N ASP A 188 -2.55 11.56 14.35
CA ASP A 188 -3.93 11.81 13.94
C ASP A 188 -4.68 10.50 13.61
N ASN A 189 -4.48 9.48 14.44
CA ASN A 189 -5.23 8.22 14.40
C ASN A 189 -6.21 8.16 15.59
N LEU A 190 -6.78 6.99 15.84
CA LEU A 190 -7.85 6.79 16.83
C LEU A 190 -7.41 5.82 17.94
N ILE A 191 -6.10 5.75 18.22
CA ILE A 191 -5.54 4.88 19.25
C ILE A 191 -5.91 5.43 20.62
N SER A 192 -6.68 4.66 21.38
CA SER A 192 -7.33 5.17 22.59
C SER A 192 -6.86 4.57 23.91
N THR A 193 -5.94 3.60 23.91
CA THR A 193 -5.44 2.96 25.13
C THR A 193 -3.94 2.72 25.06
N VAL A 194 -3.23 2.89 26.18
CA VAL A 194 -1.76 2.62 26.25
C VAL A 194 -1.40 1.17 25.97
N THR A 195 -2.30 0.22 26.26
CA THR A 195 -2.11 -1.20 25.97
C THR A 195 -1.89 -1.49 24.48
N GLN A 196 -2.31 -0.59 23.58
CA GLN A 196 -2.04 -0.75 22.15
C GLN A 196 -0.55 -0.75 21.83
N VAL A 197 0.26 -0.07 22.64
CA VAL A 197 1.72 -0.01 22.47
C VAL A 197 2.35 -1.40 22.66
N ASP A 198 1.74 -2.30 23.44
CA ASP A 198 2.24 -3.66 23.66
C ASP A 198 2.38 -4.46 22.36
N HIS A 199 1.58 -4.13 21.33
CA HIS A 199 1.68 -4.77 20.02
C HIS A 199 2.95 -4.38 19.26
N LEU A 200 3.62 -3.29 19.65
CA LEU A 200 4.88 -2.84 19.08
C LEU A 200 6.11 -3.53 19.71
N LYS A 201 5.94 -4.40 20.72
CA LYS A 201 7.05 -5.07 21.44
C LYS A 201 8.02 -5.85 20.56
N HIS A 202 7.59 -6.26 19.36
CA HIS A 202 8.42 -7.00 18.41
C HIS A 202 9.21 -6.08 17.46
N CYS A 203 8.94 -4.77 17.47
CA CYS A 203 9.69 -3.77 16.72
C CYS A 203 10.87 -3.26 17.55
N LEU A 204 11.88 -4.10 17.68
CA LEU A 204 12.96 -3.95 18.67
C LEU A 204 13.83 -2.69 18.48
N ASN A 205 13.82 -2.04 17.32
CA ASN A 205 14.74 -0.93 17.02
C ASN A 205 14.06 0.44 16.92
N ILE A 206 12.79 0.56 17.32
CA ILE A 206 12.09 1.85 17.32
C ILE A 206 12.78 2.79 18.30
N GLY A 207 13.32 3.88 17.77
CA GLY A 207 13.94 4.97 18.53
C GLY A 207 13.06 6.21 18.63
N SER A 208 12.15 6.41 17.67
CA SER A 208 11.19 7.51 17.65
C SER A 208 9.78 6.98 17.37
N LEU A 209 8.85 7.31 18.25
CA LEU A 209 7.42 7.03 18.11
C LEU A 209 6.64 8.35 18.19
N ASP A 210 5.74 8.59 17.25
CA ASP A 210 4.84 9.74 17.29
C ASP A 210 3.38 9.26 17.27
N VAL A 211 2.66 9.54 18.35
CA VAL A 211 1.22 9.27 18.49
C VAL A 211 0.43 10.55 18.73
N THR A 212 0.99 11.72 18.39
CA THR A 212 0.27 13.00 18.55
C THR A 212 -1.07 13.00 17.82
N GLY A 213 -2.09 13.62 18.40
CA GLY A 213 -3.44 13.64 17.84
C GLY A 213 -4.25 12.35 18.03
N ASN A 214 -3.73 11.37 18.78
CA ASN A 214 -4.49 10.20 19.21
C ASN A 214 -5.07 10.41 20.63
N PRO A 215 -6.23 9.83 20.96
CA PRO A 215 -6.77 9.92 22.33
C PRO A 215 -5.80 9.43 23.42
N VAL A 216 -4.97 8.43 23.12
CA VAL A 216 -3.93 7.90 24.04
C VAL A 216 -2.88 8.94 24.44
N GLU A 217 -2.70 10.03 23.68
CA GLU A 217 -1.75 11.11 24.02
C GLU A 217 -2.05 11.73 25.39
N THR A 218 -3.32 11.76 25.79
CA THR A 218 -3.76 12.34 27.07
C THR A 218 -3.62 11.39 28.26
N GLU A 219 -3.25 10.13 28.03
CA GLU A 219 -3.03 9.17 29.11
C GLU A 219 -1.69 9.41 29.80
N GLY A 220 -1.74 9.65 31.11
CA GLY A 220 -0.55 9.96 31.92
C GLY A 220 0.50 8.85 31.93
N GLU A 221 0.09 7.59 31.71
CA GLU A 221 0.96 6.41 31.74
C GLU A 221 1.62 6.10 30.38
N LEU A 222 1.30 6.86 29.32
CA LEU A 222 1.81 6.58 27.97
C LEU A 222 3.34 6.51 27.90
N THR A 223 4.01 7.45 28.57
CA THR A 223 5.49 7.49 28.55
C THR A 223 6.10 6.25 29.20
N ASP A 224 5.52 5.81 30.33
CA ASP A 224 6.00 4.64 31.07
C ASP A 224 5.71 3.35 30.31
N ALA A 225 4.51 3.22 29.72
CA ALA A 225 4.13 2.10 28.86
C ALA A 225 5.06 1.97 27.64
N VAL A 226 5.32 3.09 26.94
CA VAL A 226 6.23 3.11 25.79
C VAL A 226 7.65 2.71 26.20
N ARG A 227 8.18 3.20 27.32
CA ARG A 227 9.52 2.82 27.82
C ARG A 227 9.60 1.36 28.25
N ALA A 228 8.52 0.80 28.79
CA ALA A 228 8.47 -0.62 29.17
C ALA A 228 8.52 -1.54 27.94
N VAL A 229 7.92 -1.12 26.82
CA VAL A 229 7.80 -1.92 25.60
C VAL A 229 8.96 -1.70 24.61
N LEU A 230 9.35 -0.44 24.39
CA LEU A 230 10.33 -0.04 23.37
C LEU A 230 11.66 0.36 24.01
N LEU A 231 12.57 -0.61 24.14
CA LEU A 231 13.81 -0.46 24.91
C LEU A 231 14.80 0.58 24.36
N PHE A 232 14.74 0.90 23.07
CA PHE A 232 15.64 1.86 22.41
C PHE A 232 15.00 3.21 22.10
N ILE A 233 13.78 3.45 22.64
CA ILE A 233 13.06 4.70 22.46
C ILE A 233 13.85 5.87 23.10
N HIS A 234 14.04 6.94 22.32
CA HIS A 234 14.66 8.18 22.79
C HIS A 234 13.84 9.41 22.41
N THR A 235 12.82 9.26 21.56
CA THR A 235 11.89 10.34 21.19
C THR A 235 10.46 9.83 21.18
N LEU A 236 9.57 10.54 21.89
CA LEU A 236 8.13 10.30 21.92
C LEU A 236 7.41 11.63 21.65
N ASN A 237 6.50 11.66 20.67
CA ASN A 237 5.72 12.85 20.30
C ASN A 237 6.62 14.09 20.07
N GLY A 238 7.75 13.90 19.38
CA GLY A 238 8.75 14.94 19.11
C GLY A 238 9.57 15.41 20.32
N LYS A 239 9.33 14.86 21.52
CA LYS A 239 10.08 15.19 22.74
C LYS A 239 11.10 14.12 23.06
N ARG A 240 12.28 14.53 23.50
CA ARG A 240 13.33 13.60 23.96
C ARG A 240 12.93 13.01 25.31
N LEU A 241 13.00 11.67 25.41
CA LEU A 241 12.79 10.92 26.66
C LEU A 241 14.08 10.82 27.46
#